data_AF-A0A8W8J7U0-F1
#
_entry.id   AF-A0A8W8J7U0-F1
#
_cell.length_a   1.000
_cell.length_b   1.000
_cell.length_c   1.000
_cell.angle_alpha   90.00
_cell.angle_beta   90.00
_cell.angle_gamma   90.00
#
_symmetry.space_group_name_H-M   'P 1'
#
loop_
_entity.id
_entity.type
_entity.pdbx_description
1 polymer ?
#
loop_
_entity_poly.entity_id
_entity_poly.type
_entity_poly.pdbx_seq_one_letter_code
_entity_poly.pdbx_strand_id
1 'polypeptide(L)'
;MAVYNVFIFVLSLCAIHQASTQTCDDVDSTVCKMFRDKRDICVDPCFSKLCPRLCGTCPLKCYHCDSVADVNDCNATMECSNGEKCIVTETLAADFSKSYRLGCATNEVCTHLFGASTGGSSLIIGRRSVEKRANLDGDCCDSDLCNQHTPSPARLRRQSNVTTTVMMESTTMVTSPEATESTNSKCSDIDTAGCQRLLGLNKGMCSDPCVVQACPRTCGKCSECYWCNHIKNPEQCNQTTNCDIGETCYVLETLSNSGQHSYNVGCMHQSVCSQFHAQAAHIFGKRADPVELSLDGDCCSGDLCNHHVLVHASPTTTSSPTDVCAYTAAHHHCPTNFHLVDGKCYLIGSSSLAFDDAVSYCKTHCSKLAENLSHQDFQALTHWVTEDYVYIGAKDAQRNGDFTWITSGRYVTSVTYPGMLFGLHHTRLCGSFHHGKFHAGHCSDKLKPLCQAPMQ
;
A
#
# COMPACT_ATOMS: atom_id res chain seq x y z
N MET A 1 60.56 -24.01 -11.81
CA MET A 1 59.53 -23.74 -10.79
C MET A 1 58.48 -22.86 -11.46
N ALA A 2 57.44 -23.49 -12.00
CA ALA A 2 56.11 -23.57 -11.39
C ALA A 2 55.38 -22.21 -11.55
N VAL A 3 54.70 -22.01 -12.69
CA VAL A 3 53.22 -22.10 -12.83
C VAL A 3 52.52 -21.10 -11.91
N TYR A 4 52.05 -19.97 -12.45
CA TYR A 4 50.82 -19.27 -12.09
C TYR A 4 50.56 -18.17 -13.16
N ASN A 5 49.85 -18.53 -14.24
CA ASN A 5 48.48 -18.06 -14.56
C ASN A 5 48.43 -16.55 -14.89
N VAL A 6 48.53 -16.11 -16.16
CA VAL A 6 47.49 -16.19 -17.22
C VAL A 6 46.09 -15.99 -16.65
N PHE A 7 45.73 -14.75 -16.28
CA PHE A 7 44.33 -14.28 -16.17
C PHE A 7 44.31 -12.73 -16.16
N ILE A 8 45.02 -12.12 -17.11
CA ILE A 8 44.86 -10.71 -17.47
C ILE A 8 44.29 -10.72 -18.89
N PHE A 9 43.19 -10.00 -19.11
CA PHE A 9 42.24 -10.07 -20.24
C PHE A 9 41.14 -11.14 -20.08
N VAL A 10 40.06 -10.78 -19.37
CA VAL A 10 38.63 -10.90 -19.77
C VAL A 10 37.80 -10.65 -18.49
N LEU A 11 37.70 -9.40 -18.02
CA LEU A 11 36.69 -8.96 -17.04
C LEU A 11 36.36 -7.47 -17.29
N SER A 12 36.01 -7.15 -18.53
CA SER A 12 35.58 -5.79 -18.92
C SER A 12 34.31 -5.76 -19.78
N LEU A 13 33.50 -6.82 -19.73
CA LEU A 13 32.19 -6.90 -20.37
C LEU A 13 31.27 -7.82 -19.55
N CYS A 14 30.76 -7.32 -18.44
CA CYS A 14 29.52 -7.82 -17.81
C CYS A 14 28.96 -6.72 -16.90
N ALA A 15 28.79 -5.51 -17.45
CA ALA A 15 27.72 -4.63 -17.00
C ALA A 15 26.41 -5.24 -17.52
N ILE A 16 25.98 -6.32 -16.87
CA ILE A 16 24.64 -6.86 -17.05
C ILE A 16 23.72 -5.74 -16.59
N HIS A 17 23.09 -5.10 -17.56
CA HIS A 17 21.90 -4.32 -17.35
C HIS A 17 20.97 -5.18 -16.49
N GLN A 18 20.78 -4.79 -15.23
CA GLN A 18 19.52 -5.08 -14.57
C GLN A 18 18.48 -4.24 -15.30
N ALA A 19 18.04 -4.73 -16.46
CA ALA A 19 16.70 -4.45 -16.91
C ALA A 19 15.83 -5.05 -15.81
N SER A 20 15.36 -4.19 -14.90
CA SER A 20 14.19 -4.48 -14.10
C SER A 20 13.15 -4.96 -15.09
N THR A 21 12.88 -6.27 -15.12
CA THR A 21 11.75 -6.83 -15.85
C THR A 21 10.51 -6.30 -15.15
N GLN A 22 10.15 -5.06 -15.46
CA GLN A 22 8.91 -4.46 -15.03
C GLN A 22 7.84 -5.22 -15.80
N THR A 23 7.31 -6.25 -15.16
CA THR A 23 6.23 -7.08 -15.70
C THR A 23 5.09 -6.16 -16.10
N CYS A 24 4.67 -6.21 -17.36
CA CYS A 24 3.52 -5.45 -17.85
C CYS A 24 2.25 -6.17 -17.39
N ASP A 25 2.01 -6.16 -16.09
CA ASP A 25 0.86 -6.78 -15.45
C ASP A 25 0.06 -5.70 -14.72
N ASP A 26 -1.26 -5.86 -14.69
CA ASP A 26 -2.13 -5.02 -13.88
C ASP A 26 -1.75 -5.13 -12.40
N VAL A 27 -1.82 -4.01 -11.68
CA VAL A 27 -1.59 -3.99 -10.22
C VAL A 27 -2.50 -4.99 -9.52
N ASP A 28 -3.75 -5.10 -10.01
CA ASP A 28 -4.63 -6.22 -9.80
C ASP A 28 -5.81 -6.16 -10.79
N SER A 29 -6.09 -7.27 -11.47
CA SER A 29 -7.11 -7.33 -12.52
C SER A 29 -8.56 -7.09 -12.02
N THR A 30 -8.85 -7.34 -10.75
CA THR A 30 -10.15 -7.06 -10.13
C THR A 30 -10.26 -5.58 -9.78
N VAL A 31 -9.23 -5.00 -9.15
CA VAL A 31 -9.17 -3.56 -8.82
C VAL A 31 -9.28 -2.73 -10.08
N CYS A 32 -8.55 -3.09 -11.14
CA CYS A 32 -8.60 -2.41 -12.42
C CYS A 32 -10.00 -2.42 -13.05
N LYS A 33 -10.74 -3.52 -12.94
CA LYS A 33 -12.14 -3.59 -13.38
C LYS A 33 -13.04 -2.67 -12.55
N MET A 34 -12.92 -2.73 -11.22
CA MET A 34 -13.70 -1.88 -10.30
C MET A 34 -13.45 -0.39 -10.57
N PHE A 35 -12.21 0.00 -10.84
CA PHE A 35 -11.87 1.38 -11.18
C PHE A 35 -12.45 1.78 -12.54
N ARG A 36 -12.35 0.92 -13.56
CA ARG A 36 -12.91 1.16 -14.90
C ARG A 36 -14.43 1.35 -14.88
N ASP A 37 -15.13 0.62 -14.01
CA ASP A 37 -16.59 0.75 -13.86
C ASP A 37 -17.02 2.11 -13.29
N LYS A 38 -16.11 2.83 -12.63
CA LYS A 38 -16.36 4.16 -12.05
C LYS A 38 -15.83 5.30 -12.90
N ARG A 39 -14.69 5.08 -13.58
CA ARG A 39 -14.00 6.10 -14.36
C ARG A 39 -13.22 5.46 -15.50
N ASP A 40 -13.15 6.12 -16.65
CA ASP A 40 -12.25 5.69 -17.72
C ASP A 40 -10.79 5.89 -17.31
N ILE A 41 -10.18 4.83 -16.80
CA ILE A 41 -8.79 4.80 -16.32
C ILE A 41 -7.77 4.65 -17.45
N CYS A 42 -8.20 4.33 -18.67
CA CYS A 42 -7.26 4.09 -19.77
C CYS A 42 -6.88 5.36 -20.53
N VAL A 43 -7.62 6.44 -20.33
CA VAL A 43 -7.28 7.77 -20.86
C VAL A 43 -6.26 8.49 -19.97
N ASP A 44 -6.26 8.21 -18.67
CA ASP A 44 -5.35 8.83 -17.71
C ASP A 44 -3.96 8.14 -17.73
N PRO A 45 -2.86 8.85 -18.01
CA PRO A 45 -1.51 8.26 -18.03
C PRO A 45 -1.06 7.65 -16.70
N CYS A 46 -1.64 8.07 -15.58
CA CYS A 46 -1.33 7.52 -14.26
C CYS A 46 -2.08 6.20 -14.05
N PHE A 47 -3.38 6.16 -14.33
CA PHE A 47 -4.17 4.95 -14.08
C PHE A 47 -3.94 3.86 -15.12
N SER A 48 -3.67 4.22 -16.38
CA SER A 48 -3.27 3.27 -17.42
C SER A 48 -1.95 2.55 -17.10
N LYS A 49 -1.05 3.15 -16.31
CA LYS A 49 0.17 2.49 -15.80
C LYS A 49 -0.11 1.50 -14.67
N LEU A 50 -1.17 1.73 -13.88
CA LEU A 50 -1.59 0.78 -12.84
C LEU A 50 -2.29 -0.43 -13.45
N CYS A 51 -2.94 -0.25 -14.60
CA CYS A 51 -3.76 -1.26 -15.26
C CYS A 51 -3.39 -1.43 -16.75
N PRO A 52 -2.12 -1.69 -17.08
CA PRO A 52 -1.65 -1.65 -18.46
C PRO A 52 -2.20 -2.81 -19.31
N ARG A 53 -2.48 -3.99 -18.73
CA ARG A 53 -3.14 -5.08 -19.47
C ARG A 53 -4.60 -4.76 -19.72
N LEU A 54 -5.34 -4.27 -18.72
CA LEU A 54 -6.74 -3.89 -18.89
C LEU A 54 -6.90 -2.78 -19.95
N CYS A 55 -5.92 -1.88 -20.03
CA CYS A 55 -5.89 -0.78 -20.99
C CYS A 55 -5.25 -1.14 -22.33
N GLY A 56 -4.82 -2.40 -22.54
CA GLY A 56 -4.24 -2.86 -23.79
C GLY A 56 -2.92 -2.20 -24.17
N THR A 57 -2.17 -1.69 -23.18
CA THR A 57 -0.85 -1.09 -23.38
C THR A 57 0.29 -2.10 -23.23
N CYS A 58 -0.03 -3.32 -22.82
CA CYS A 58 0.93 -4.41 -22.70
C CYS A 58 1.13 -5.20 -23.99
N PRO A 59 2.34 -5.70 -24.24
CA PRO A 59 2.58 -6.74 -25.24
C PRO A 59 1.71 -7.97 -24.96
N LEU A 60 1.15 -8.56 -26.03
CA LEU A 60 0.33 -9.76 -25.96
C LEU A 60 1.17 -10.91 -25.38
N LYS A 61 0.64 -11.63 -24.39
CA LYS A 61 1.31 -12.78 -23.78
C LYS A 61 0.66 -14.06 -24.27
N CYS A 62 1.43 -15.00 -24.78
CA CYS A 62 0.93 -16.27 -25.33
C CYS A 62 1.66 -17.47 -24.73
N TYR A 63 1.03 -18.65 -24.75
CA TYR A 63 1.77 -19.88 -24.50
C TYR A 63 2.76 -20.16 -25.62
N HIS A 64 3.93 -20.69 -25.27
CA HIS A 64 5.02 -20.96 -26.20
C HIS A 64 5.67 -22.31 -25.92
N CYS A 65 5.42 -23.26 -26.83
CA CYS A 65 6.05 -24.56 -26.82
C CYS A 65 6.28 -25.02 -28.26
N ASP A 66 7.45 -25.60 -28.54
CA ASP A 66 7.80 -26.02 -29.89
C ASP A 66 7.12 -27.33 -30.32
N SER A 67 6.86 -28.25 -29.37
CA SER A 67 6.14 -29.50 -29.60
C SER A 67 5.63 -30.06 -28.28
N VAL A 68 4.31 -30.23 -28.15
CA VAL A 68 3.64 -30.90 -27.02
C VAL A 68 2.62 -31.92 -27.52
N ALA A 69 2.40 -33.01 -26.78
CA ALA A 69 1.43 -34.03 -27.16
C ALA A 69 -0.02 -33.55 -26.96
N ASP A 70 -0.27 -32.80 -25.87
CA ASP A 70 -1.51 -32.11 -25.59
C ASP A 70 -1.25 -30.60 -25.43
N VAL A 71 -2.18 -29.78 -25.89
CA VAL A 71 -2.07 -28.31 -25.80
C VAL A 71 -2.02 -27.83 -24.34
N ASN A 72 -2.69 -28.55 -23.44
CA ASN A 72 -2.72 -28.23 -22.00
C ASN A 72 -1.38 -28.53 -21.29
N ASP A 73 -0.49 -29.31 -21.90
CA ASP A 73 0.84 -29.59 -21.34
C ASP A 73 1.80 -28.39 -21.49
N CYS A 74 1.43 -27.39 -22.30
CA CYS A 74 2.24 -26.20 -22.51
C CYS A 74 2.02 -25.17 -21.38
N ASN A 75 3.00 -25.02 -20.49
CA ASN A 75 2.98 -24.05 -19.39
C ASN A 75 3.95 -22.87 -19.57
N ALA A 76 4.82 -22.94 -20.57
CA ALA A 76 5.75 -21.85 -20.88
C ALA A 76 5.01 -20.73 -21.62
N THR A 77 5.32 -19.47 -21.27
CA THR A 77 4.70 -18.29 -21.87
C THR A 77 5.76 -17.35 -22.43
N MET A 78 5.42 -16.60 -23.46
CA MET A 78 6.25 -15.55 -24.03
C MET A 78 5.45 -14.27 -24.28
N GLU A 79 6.12 -13.13 -24.30
CA GLU A 79 5.56 -11.87 -24.79
C GLU A 79 5.80 -11.75 -26.30
N CYS A 80 4.76 -11.39 -27.03
CA CYS A 80 4.79 -11.19 -28.46
C CYS A 80 5.22 -9.76 -28.82
N SER A 81 5.73 -9.59 -30.02
CA SER A 81 6.03 -8.27 -30.58
C SER A 81 4.75 -7.51 -30.93
N ASN A 82 4.86 -6.19 -31.09
CA ASN A 82 3.71 -5.35 -31.47
C ASN A 82 3.03 -5.84 -32.76
N GLY A 83 1.72 -6.10 -32.68
CA GLY A 83 0.90 -6.54 -33.81
C GLY A 83 0.95 -8.05 -34.10
N GLU A 84 1.66 -8.82 -33.28
CA GLU A 84 1.57 -10.29 -33.29
C GLU A 84 0.34 -10.80 -32.53
N LYS A 85 -0.06 -12.02 -32.86
CA LYS A 85 -1.21 -12.75 -32.31
C LYS A 85 -0.72 -14.06 -31.70
N CYS A 86 -1.46 -14.60 -30.73
CA CYS A 86 -1.19 -15.95 -30.27
C CYS A 86 -1.55 -16.94 -31.38
N ILE A 87 -0.75 -17.98 -31.54
CA ILE A 87 -0.95 -19.04 -32.53
C ILE A 87 -0.90 -20.41 -31.85
N VAL A 88 -1.75 -21.32 -32.32
CA VAL A 88 -1.66 -22.77 -32.06
C VAL A 88 -1.75 -23.51 -33.39
N THR A 89 -0.82 -24.45 -33.62
CA THR A 89 -0.79 -25.25 -34.84
C THR A 89 -0.58 -26.71 -34.52
N GLU A 90 -1.34 -27.58 -35.15
CA GLU A 90 -1.07 -29.01 -35.22
C GLU A 90 0.14 -29.25 -36.13
N THR A 91 0.99 -30.18 -35.73
CA THR A 91 2.16 -30.65 -36.46
C THR A 91 2.24 -32.16 -36.39
N LEU A 92 2.83 -32.78 -37.41
CA LEU A 92 3.10 -34.22 -37.45
C LEU A 92 4.60 -34.44 -37.29
N ALA A 93 4.98 -35.23 -36.30
CA ALA A 93 6.36 -35.68 -36.15
C ALA A 93 6.71 -36.73 -37.24
N ALA A 94 8.00 -37.07 -37.35
CA ALA A 94 8.50 -37.98 -38.39
C ALA A 94 7.92 -39.41 -38.30
N ASP A 95 7.43 -39.79 -37.12
CA ASP A 95 6.73 -41.05 -36.85
C ASP A 95 5.21 -40.97 -37.06
N PHE A 96 4.71 -39.87 -37.65
CA PHE A 96 3.30 -39.54 -37.83
C PHE A 96 2.52 -39.34 -36.52
N SER A 97 3.20 -39.21 -35.38
CA SER A 97 2.54 -38.78 -34.14
C SER A 97 2.15 -37.30 -34.24
N LYS A 98 0.97 -36.98 -33.71
CA LYS A 98 0.42 -35.64 -33.68
C LYS A 98 1.01 -34.88 -32.49
N SER A 99 1.49 -33.66 -32.72
CA SER A 99 1.96 -32.74 -31.68
C SER A 99 1.54 -31.32 -31.98
N TYR A 100 1.56 -30.44 -30.99
CA TYR A 100 1.13 -29.06 -31.12
C TYR A 100 2.28 -28.09 -30.87
N ARG A 101 2.26 -27.00 -31.64
CA ARG A 101 3.18 -25.87 -31.48
C ARG A 101 2.39 -24.62 -31.13
N LEU A 102 2.86 -23.90 -30.12
CA LEU A 102 2.26 -22.68 -29.58
C LEU A 102 3.27 -21.54 -29.62
N GLY A 103 2.80 -20.31 -29.84
CA GLY A 103 3.66 -19.12 -29.72
C GLY A 103 2.98 -17.85 -30.20
N CYS A 104 3.79 -16.96 -30.75
CA CYS A 104 3.38 -15.71 -31.39
C CYS A 104 3.55 -15.81 -32.92
N ALA A 105 2.67 -15.17 -33.66
CA ALA A 105 2.77 -15.04 -35.10
C ALA A 105 2.27 -13.68 -35.58
N THR A 106 2.85 -13.16 -36.65
CA THR A 106 2.33 -11.93 -37.28
C THR A 106 0.94 -12.16 -37.86
N ASN A 107 0.17 -11.07 -38.00
CA ASN A 107 -1.14 -11.13 -38.65
C ASN A 107 -1.06 -11.70 -40.09
N GLU A 108 0.05 -11.47 -40.78
CA GLU A 108 0.32 -12.03 -42.12
C GLU A 108 0.44 -13.55 -42.08
N VAL A 109 1.20 -14.10 -41.12
CA VAL A 109 1.34 -15.55 -40.92
C VAL A 109 -0.02 -16.17 -40.59
N CYS A 110 -0.77 -15.56 -39.67
CA CYS A 110 -2.12 -16.01 -39.33
C CYS A 110 -3.06 -15.98 -40.54
N THR A 111 -3.05 -14.91 -41.34
CA THR A 111 -3.90 -14.80 -42.53
C THR A 111 -3.48 -15.77 -43.62
N HIS A 112 -2.18 -15.97 -43.83
CA HIS A 112 -1.64 -16.87 -44.83
C HIS A 112 -1.93 -18.35 -44.50
N LEU A 113 -1.80 -18.74 -43.23
CA LEU A 113 -2.03 -20.11 -42.79
C LEU A 113 -3.51 -20.42 -42.57
N PHE A 114 -4.27 -19.46 -42.03
CA PHE A 114 -5.61 -19.71 -41.46
C PHE A 114 -6.72 -18.79 -41.98
N GLY A 115 -6.40 -17.76 -42.77
CA GLY A 115 -7.36 -16.80 -43.28
C GLY A 115 -8.38 -17.40 -44.26
N ALA A 116 -9.63 -16.95 -44.16
CA ALA A 116 -10.66 -17.24 -45.15
C ALA A 116 -10.34 -16.50 -46.47
N SER A 117 -10.52 -17.17 -47.61
CA SER A 117 -10.44 -16.53 -48.92
C SER A 117 -11.58 -15.52 -49.05
N THR A 118 -11.33 -14.25 -48.74
CA THR A 118 -12.25 -13.18 -49.11
C THR A 118 -12.26 -13.07 -50.63
N GLY A 119 -13.42 -13.35 -51.23
CA GLY A 119 -13.64 -13.10 -52.64
C GLY A 119 -13.52 -11.60 -52.91
N GLY A 120 -12.52 -11.21 -53.70
CA GLY A 120 -12.31 -9.81 -54.09
C GLY A 120 -11.06 -9.64 -54.96
N SER A 121 -11.22 -9.90 -56.26
CA SER A 121 -10.40 -9.41 -57.39
C SER A 121 -8.87 -9.36 -57.23
N SER A 122 -8.20 -10.42 -57.69
CA SER A 122 -6.98 -10.24 -58.48
C SER A 122 -7.09 -11.07 -59.75
N LEU A 123 -7.33 -10.36 -60.86
CA LEU A 123 -7.21 -10.86 -62.22
C LEU A 123 -5.72 -11.14 -62.48
N ILE A 124 -5.27 -12.39 -62.27
CA ILE A 124 -4.10 -12.91 -62.95
C ILE A 124 -4.47 -14.23 -63.60
N ILE A 125 -4.66 -14.15 -64.91
CA ILE A 125 -4.83 -15.26 -65.83
C ILE A 125 -3.57 -16.13 -65.78
N GLY A 126 -3.75 -17.40 -65.42
CA GLY A 126 -2.85 -18.49 -65.80
C GLY A 126 -1.80 -18.93 -64.77
N ARG A 127 -2.18 -19.86 -63.88
CA ARG A 127 -1.41 -21.10 -63.62
C ARG A 127 -2.13 -22.01 -62.63
N ARG A 128 -2.20 -23.29 -62.96
CA ARG A 128 -2.60 -24.37 -62.05
C ARG A 128 -1.58 -24.46 -60.90
N SER A 129 -2.06 -24.36 -59.67
CA SER A 129 -1.46 -24.99 -58.49
C SER A 129 -2.61 -25.22 -57.49
N VAL A 130 -3.31 -26.35 -57.57
CA VAL A 130 -2.94 -27.58 -56.85
C VAL A 130 -2.59 -27.25 -55.40
N GLU A 131 -3.58 -27.39 -54.51
CA GLU A 131 -3.47 -28.19 -53.29
C GLU A 131 -2.14 -28.04 -52.51
N LYS A 132 -1.83 -26.84 -52.02
CA LYS A 132 -0.74 -26.65 -51.05
C LYS A 132 -1.06 -25.62 -49.97
N ARG A 133 -2.32 -25.56 -49.50
CA ARG A 133 -2.59 -24.97 -48.18
C ARG A 133 -2.54 -26.11 -47.19
N ALA A 134 -1.65 -26.01 -46.20
CA ALA A 134 -1.37 -27.09 -45.26
C ALA A 134 -2.68 -27.63 -44.65
N ASN A 135 -2.89 -28.95 -44.72
CA ASN A 135 -3.97 -29.65 -44.02
C ASN A 135 -3.74 -29.70 -42.50
N LEU A 136 -3.09 -28.68 -41.94
CA LEU A 136 -2.77 -28.60 -40.53
C LEU A 136 -3.85 -27.77 -39.85
N ASP A 137 -4.45 -28.35 -38.82
CA ASP A 137 -5.38 -27.66 -37.96
C ASP A 137 -4.63 -26.59 -37.16
N GLY A 138 -5.21 -25.41 -37.02
CA GLY A 138 -4.53 -24.32 -36.34
C GLY A 138 -5.30 -23.03 -36.40
N ASP A 139 -5.00 -22.10 -35.51
CA ASP A 139 -5.68 -20.82 -35.41
C ASP A 139 -4.88 -19.77 -34.67
N CYS A 140 -5.34 -18.53 -34.79
CA CYS A 140 -4.77 -17.39 -34.10
C CYS A 140 -5.85 -16.63 -33.32
N CYS A 141 -5.45 -16.03 -32.21
CA CYS A 141 -6.31 -15.30 -31.31
C CYS A 141 -5.59 -14.09 -30.68
N ASP A 142 -6.36 -13.13 -30.19
CA ASP A 142 -5.89 -11.76 -29.91
C ASP A 142 -5.94 -11.40 -28.40
N SER A 143 -6.13 -12.37 -27.51
CA SER A 143 -6.18 -12.16 -26.06
C SER A 143 -5.08 -12.93 -25.33
N ASP A 144 -4.69 -12.47 -24.14
CA ASP A 144 -3.62 -13.13 -23.40
C ASP A 144 -3.91 -14.62 -23.15
N LEU A 145 -2.90 -15.45 -23.40
CA LEU A 145 -2.89 -16.89 -23.17
C LEU A 145 -4.00 -17.65 -23.88
N CYS A 146 -4.56 -17.06 -24.96
CA CYS A 146 -5.74 -17.61 -25.63
C CYS A 146 -5.48 -18.87 -26.45
N ASN A 147 -4.22 -19.21 -26.73
CA ASN A 147 -3.84 -20.31 -27.61
C ASN A 147 -3.75 -21.68 -26.91
N GLN A 148 -4.23 -21.81 -25.66
CA GLN A 148 -4.31 -23.09 -24.95
C GLN A 148 -5.65 -23.78 -25.18
N HIS A 149 -5.90 -24.21 -26.41
CA HIS A 149 -7.07 -24.99 -26.76
C HIS A 149 -6.80 -25.88 -27.99
N THR A 150 -7.70 -26.82 -28.24
CA THR A 150 -7.63 -27.67 -29.44
C THR A 150 -7.80 -26.82 -30.70
N PRO A 151 -6.88 -26.90 -31.67
CA PRO A 151 -6.93 -26.06 -32.86
C PRO A 151 -8.12 -26.37 -33.76
N SER A 152 -8.59 -25.34 -34.47
CA SER A 152 -9.76 -25.45 -35.36
C SER A 152 -9.46 -26.28 -36.62
N PRO A 153 -10.36 -27.19 -37.04
CA PRO A 153 -10.16 -27.99 -38.23
C PRO A 153 -10.13 -27.17 -39.53
N ALA A 154 -9.18 -27.45 -40.41
CA ALA A 154 -9.05 -26.75 -41.71
C ALA A 154 -10.34 -26.84 -42.57
N ARG A 155 -11.15 -27.88 -42.36
CA ARG A 155 -12.37 -28.16 -43.14
C ARG A 155 -13.62 -27.41 -42.67
N LEU A 156 -13.72 -27.07 -41.37
CA LEU A 156 -14.87 -26.35 -40.78
C LEU A 156 -14.88 -24.85 -41.13
N ARG A 157 -13.72 -24.28 -41.48
CA ARG A 157 -13.58 -22.86 -41.85
C ARG A 157 -14.18 -22.47 -43.20
N ARG A 158 -14.56 -23.43 -44.04
CA ARG A 158 -15.25 -23.15 -45.32
C ARG A 158 -16.74 -22.83 -45.15
N GLN A 159 -17.33 -23.03 -43.97
CA GLN A 159 -18.78 -22.89 -43.77
C GLN A 159 -19.18 -21.79 -42.79
N SER A 160 -18.25 -21.15 -42.08
CA SER A 160 -18.58 -20.03 -41.21
C SER A 160 -18.73 -18.70 -41.96
N ASN A 161 -19.67 -18.65 -42.91
CA ASN A 161 -20.46 -17.43 -43.10
C ASN A 161 -21.56 -17.46 -42.03
N VAL A 162 -21.17 -17.31 -40.76
CA VAL A 162 -22.14 -17.03 -39.71
C VAL A 162 -22.22 -15.53 -39.60
N THR A 163 -23.34 -15.02 -40.09
CA THR A 163 -23.86 -13.67 -39.89
C THR A 163 -23.49 -13.18 -38.49
N THR A 164 -22.56 -12.24 -38.41
CA THR A 164 -22.43 -11.39 -37.22
C THR A 164 -23.71 -10.57 -37.18
N THR A 165 -24.73 -11.06 -36.48
CA THR A 165 -25.73 -10.19 -35.89
C THR A 165 -24.98 -9.29 -34.93
N VAL A 166 -24.64 -8.09 -35.43
CA VAL A 166 -24.37 -6.94 -34.59
C VAL A 166 -25.58 -6.82 -33.68
N MET A 167 -25.45 -7.26 -32.43
CA MET A 167 -26.37 -6.84 -31.38
C MET A 167 -26.09 -5.36 -31.17
N MET A 168 -26.81 -4.52 -31.90
CA MET A 168 -27.01 -3.13 -31.51
C MET A 168 -27.66 -3.17 -30.13
N GLU A 169 -26.89 -2.83 -29.11
CA GLU A 169 -27.38 -2.59 -27.78
C GLU A 169 -28.40 -1.44 -27.88
N SER A 170 -29.64 -1.77 -27.54
CA SER A 170 -30.79 -0.89 -27.66
C SER A 170 -30.67 0.21 -26.61
N THR A 171 -30.41 1.44 -27.04
CA THR A 171 -30.53 2.66 -26.21
C THR A 171 -31.98 2.82 -25.77
N THR A 172 -32.33 2.23 -24.62
CA THR A 172 -33.51 2.64 -23.84
C THR A 172 -33.11 3.81 -22.96
N MET A 173 -33.57 5.00 -23.36
CA MET A 173 -33.62 6.19 -22.52
C MET A 173 -34.46 5.88 -21.27
N VAL A 174 -33.80 5.63 -20.14
CA VAL A 174 -34.45 5.61 -18.83
C VAL A 174 -34.25 6.99 -18.22
N THR A 175 -35.36 7.68 -18.04
CA THR A 175 -35.50 8.98 -17.43
C THR A 175 -34.83 8.99 -16.06
N SER A 176 -33.76 9.77 -15.96
CA SER A 176 -33.03 10.05 -14.72
C SER A 176 -33.92 10.84 -13.75
N PRO A 177 -34.10 10.39 -12.49
CA PRO A 177 -34.36 11.32 -11.41
C PRO A 177 -33.02 11.94 -11.02
N GLU A 178 -32.84 13.19 -11.45
CA GLU A 178 -32.04 14.25 -10.81
C GLU A 178 -31.04 13.77 -9.75
N ALA A 179 -29.94 13.16 -10.22
CA ALA A 179 -28.73 13.02 -9.44
C ALA A 179 -28.02 14.38 -9.47
N THR A 180 -28.05 15.03 -8.32
CA THR A 180 -27.30 16.22 -7.97
C THR A 180 -25.87 16.16 -8.50
N GLU A 181 -25.43 17.31 -9.01
CA GLU A 181 -24.10 17.58 -9.56
C GLU A 181 -22.99 16.79 -8.87
N SER A 182 -22.43 15.84 -9.63
CA SER A 182 -21.10 15.28 -9.43
C SER A 182 -20.07 16.42 -9.48
N THR A 183 -19.89 17.10 -8.35
CA THR A 183 -18.65 17.81 -8.09
C THR A 183 -17.56 16.76 -8.03
N ASN A 184 -16.64 16.85 -8.99
CA ASN A 184 -15.45 16.04 -9.10
C ASN A 184 -14.61 16.26 -7.83
N SER A 185 -14.92 15.52 -6.77
CA SER A 185 -14.20 15.56 -5.51
C SER A 185 -12.80 15.04 -5.80
N LYS A 186 -11.81 15.94 -5.87
CA LYS A 186 -10.37 15.62 -5.91
C LYS A 186 -9.93 14.75 -4.72
N CYS A 187 -10.82 14.56 -3.74
CA CYS A 187 -10.59 13.97 -2.44
C CYS A 187 -11.48 12.74 -2.17
N SER A 188 -11.90 12.06 -3.23
CA SER A 188 -12.64 10.79 -3.12
C SER A 188 -11.86 9.67 -3.79
N ASP A 189 -11.86 8.49 -3.18
CA ASP A 189 -11.36 7.28 -3.82
C ASP A 189 -12.21 6.97 -5.06
N ILE A 190 -11.57 6.53 -6.15
CA ILE A 190 -12.26 6.08 -7.37
C ILE A 190 -13.27 4.98 -7.02
N ASP A 191 -12.81 4.01 -6.20
CA ASP A 191 -13.66 3.01 -5.58
C ASP A 191 -13.07 2.59 -4.23
N THR A 192 -13.80 2.85 -3.15
CA THR A 192 -13.32 2.58 -1.78
C THR A 192 -13.01 1.10 -1.56
N ALA A 193 -13.82 0.18 -2.08
CA ALA A 193 -13.58 -1.25 -1.91
C ALA A 193 -12.37 -1.72 -2.73
N GLY A 194 -12.20 -1.18 -3.95
CA GLY A 194 -11.01 -1.40 -4.78
C GLY A 194 -9.73 -0.91 -4.09
N CYS A 195 -9.75 0.31 -3.54
CA CYS A 195 -8.62 0.88 -2.80
C CYS A 195 -8.28 0.10 -1.53
N GLN A 196 -9.27 -0.34 -0.76
CA GLN A 196 -9.06 -1.21 0.42
C GLN A 196 -8.46 -2.56 0.03
N ARG A 197 -8.92 -3.17 -1.06
CA ARG A 197 -8.39 -4.44 -1.56
C ARG A 197 -6.93 -4.28 -1.98
N LEU A 198 -6.61 -3.18 -2.66
CA LEU A 198 -5.24 -2.84 -3.03
C LEU A 198 -4.35 -2.71 -1.77
N LEU A 199 -4.89 -2.25 -0.64
CA LEU A 199 -4.16 -2.05 0.63
C LEU A 199 -3.87 -3.36 1.33
N GLY A 200 -4.79 -4.31 1.20
CA GLY A 200 -4.55 -5.69 1.61
C GLY A 200 -3.43 -6.37 0.82
N LEU A 201 -3.29 -6.06 -0.48
CA LEU A 201 -2.28 -6.66 -1.36
C LEU A 201 -0.90 -6.02 -1.23
N ASN A 202 -0.84 -4.69 -1.16
CA ASN A 202 0.41 -3.94 -1.09
C ASN A 202 0.30 -2.77 -0.11
N LYS A 203 0.83 -2.96 1.10
CA LYS A 203 0.86 -1.93 2.16
C LYS A 203 1.70 -0.70 1.79
N GLY A 204 2.62 -0.84 0.84
CA GLY A 204 3.48 0.25 0.37
C GLY A 204 2.89 1.07 -0.79
N MET A 205 1.70 0.73 -1.29
CA MET A 205 1.14 1.35 -2.51
C MET A 205 1.01 2.87 -2.42
N CYS A 206 0.79 3.41 -1.21
CA CYS A 206 0.51 4.83 -1.00
C CYS A 206 1.74 5.71 -1.14
N SER A 207 2.88 5.11 -1.50
CA SER A 207 4.08 5.80 -1.97
C SER A 207 4.00 6.13 -3.47
N ASP A 208 3.17 5.41 -4.23
CA ASP A 208 2.98 5.63 -5.66
C ASP A 208 2.00 6.80 -5.88
N PRO A 209 2.41 7.86 -6.60
CA PRO A 209 1.58 9.04 -6.81
C PRO A 209 0.30 8.75 -7.61
N CYS A 210 0.32 7.76 -8.52
CA CYS A 210 -0.87 7.36 -9.27
C CYS A 210 -1.88 6.65 -8.38
N VAL A 211 -1.38 5.86 -7.43
CA VAL A 211 -2.25 5.22 -6.44
C VAL A 211 -2.83 6.24 -5.47
N VAL A 212 -2.05 7.23 -5.03
CA VAL A 212 -2.56 8.35 -4.23
C VAL A 212 -3.62 9.15 -5.00
N GLN A 213 -3.46 9.34 -6.30
CA GLN A 213 -4.46 10.00 -7.14
C GLN A 213 -5.74 9.17 -7.29
N ALA A 214 -5.65 7.83 -7.29
CA ALA A 214 -6.80 6.93 -7.37
C ALA A 214 -7.50 6.74 -6.02
N CYS A 215 -6.72 6.75 -4.93
CA CYS A 215 -7.13 6.36 -3.59
C CYS A 215 -6.71 7.37 -2.51
N PRO A 216 -7.01 8.68 -2.67
CA PRO A 216 -6.49 9.73 -1.81
C PRO A 216 -6.95 9.60 -0.35
N ARG A 217 -8.18 9.11 -0.09
CA ARG A 217 -8.69 8.91 1.29
C ARG A 217 -8.14 7.63 1.89
N THR A 218 -8.12 6.53 1.14
CA THR A 218 -7.52 5.27 1.62
C THR A 218 -6.04 5.45 1.96
N CYS A 219 -5.32 6.31 1.23
CA CYS A 219 -3.92 6.64 1.52
C CYS A 219 -3.73 7.74 2.57
N GLY A 220 -4.81 8.27 3.17
CA GLY A 220 -4.75 9.29 4.22
C GLY A 220 -4.17 10.63 3.75
N LYS A 221 -4.27 10.93 2.45
CA LYS A 221 -3.76 12.18 1.84
C LYS A 221 -4.82 13.26 1.71
N CYS A 222 -6.02 12.98 2.22
CA CYS A 222 -7.21 13.75 1.98
C CYS A 222 -8.24 13.48 3.09
N SER A 223 -8.96 14.50 3.56
CA SER A 223 -9.91 14.40 4.68
C SER A 223 -11.12 15.31 4.47
N GLU A 224 -12.25 14.91 5.05
CA GLU A 224 -13.41 15.80 5.22
C GLU A 224 -13.29 16.52 6.58
N CYS A 225 -13.59 17.82 6.64
CA CYS A 225 -13.43 18.62 7.86
C CYS A 225 -14.63 19.53 8.09
N TYR A 226 -14.86 19.94 9.34
CA TYR A 226 -15.79 21.04 9.64
C TYR A 226 -15.24 22.37 9.10
N TRP A 227 -16.11 23.20 8.50
CA TRP A 227 -15.80 24.53 7.98
C TRP A 227 -16.71 25.58 8.62
N CYS A 228 -16.21 26.32 9.61
CA CYS A 228 -16.93 27.43 10.22
C CYS A 228 -15.95 28.51 10.70
N ASN A 229 -16.39 29.77 10.69
CA ASN A 229 -15.63 30.90 11.21
C ASN A 229 -16.38 31.59 12.36
N HIS A 230 -15.63 32.13 13.32
CA HIS A 230 -16.11 32.89 14.49
C HIS A 230 -17.17 32.17 15.34
N ILE A 231 -17.02 30.87 15.55
CA ILE A 231 -17.91 30.07 16.41
C ILE A 231 -17.42 30.08 17.86
N LYS A 232 -18.33 29.91 18.83
CA LYS A 232 -17.94 29.91 20.25
C LYS A 232 -17.21 28.63 20.64
N ASN A 233 -17.61 27.49 20.08
CA ASN A 233 -16.97 26.19 20.25
C ASN A 233 -17.00 25.43 18.90
N PRO A 234 -15.95 24.67 18.55
CA PRO A 234 -15.91 23.81 17.36
C PRO A 234 -17.12 22.87 17.20
N GLU A 235 -17.65 22.37 18.32
CA GLU A 235 -18.81 21.45 18.37
C GLU A 235 -20.10 22.06 17.81
N GLN A 236 -20.16 23.40 17.70
CA GLN A 236 -21.33 24.11 17.15
C GLN A 236 -21.30 24.22 15.63
N CYS A 237 -20.23 23.76 14.97
CA CYS A 237 -20.13 23.76 13.53
C CYS A 237 -20.90 22.58 12.92
N ASN A 238 -21.84 22.89 12.02
CA ASN A 238 -22.63 21.90 11.27
C ASN A 238 -22.30 21.88 9.77
N GLN A 239 -21.34 22.69 9.31
CA GLN A 239 -20.91 22.75 7.92
C GLN A 239 -19.64 21.92 7.76
N THR A 240 -19.58 21.09 6.71
CA THR A 240 -18.41 20.29 6.37
C THR A 240 -17.91 20.61 4.97
N THR A 241 -16.67 20.23 4.69
CA THR A 241 -16.00 20.41 3.41
C THR A 241 -15.03 19.27 3.17
N ASN A 242 -14.76 18.97 1.90
CA ASN A 242 -13.64 18.11 1.54
C ASN A 242 -12.39 18.97 1.34
N CYS A 243 -11.28 18.60 1.96
CA CYS A 243 -10.03 19.31 1.76
C CYS A 243 -9.35 18.89 0.45
N ASP A 244 -8.46 19.72 -0.07
CA ASP A 244 -7.62 19.35 -1.20
C ASP A 244 -6.52 18.35 -0.78
N ILE A 245 -5.88 17.70 -1.76
CA ILE A 245 -4.80 16.75 -1.49
C ILE A 245 -3.65 17.45 -0.74
N GLY A 246 -3.22 16.88 0.39
CA GLY A 246 -2.18 17.45 1.24
C GLY A 246 -2.67 18.52 2.22
N GLU A 247 -3.98 18.77 2.26
CA GLU A 247 -4.62 19.54 3.32
C GLU A 247 -5.12 18.63 4.45
N THR A 248 -5.22 19.22 5.64
CA THR A 248 -5.63 18.57 6.87
C THR A 248 -6.61 19.47 7.62
N CYS A 249 -7.43 18.89 8.50
CA CYS A 249 -8.37 19.66 9.30
C CYS A 249 -7.64 20.49 10.34
N TYR A 250 -8.05 21.73 10.57
CA TYR A 250 -7.50 22.58 11.63
C TYR A 250 -8.57 23.14 12.56
N VAL A 251 -8.11 23.56 13.74
CA VAL A 251 -8.85 24.38 14.72
C VAL A 251 -7.95 25.54 15.13
N LEU A 252 -8.46 26.77 15.06
CA LEU A 252 -7.75 27.99 15.40
C LEU A 252 -8.59 28.85 16.34
N GLU A 253 -8.07 29.15 17.52
CA GLU A 253 -8.64 30.11 18.47
C GLU A 253 -8.22 31.55 18.11
N THR A 254 -9.20 32.44 18.05
CA THR A 254 -9.04 33.88 17.82
C THR A 254 -9.60 34.68 18.99
N LEU A 255 -8.97 35.81 19.27
CA LEU A 255 -9.41 36.78 20.27
C LEU A 255 -9.87 38.05 19.58
N SER A 256 -11.12 38.42 19.82
CA SER A 256 -11.69 39.69 19.36
C SER A 256 -11.18 40.88 20.20
N ASN A 257 -11.35 42.11 19.69
CA ASN A 257 -11.01 43.34 20.40
C ASN A 257 -11.69 43.52 21.76
N SER A 258 -12.84 42.87 21.99
CA SER A 258 -13.56 42.89 23.28
C SER A 258 -13.02 41.85 24.29
N GLY A 259 -12.01 41.08 23.91
CA GLY A 259 -11.48 39.97 24.70
C GLY A 259 -12.34 38.72 24.65
N GLN A 260 -13.31 38.64 23.72
CA GLN A 260 -14.09 37.41 23.53
C GLN A 260 -13.31 36.44 22.64
N HIS A 261 -13.28 35.18 23.08
CA HIS A 261 -12.70 34.05 22.36
C HIS A 261 -13.69 33.52 21.29
N SER A 262 -13.16 33.19 20.13
CA SER A 262 -13.87 32.53 19.04
C SER A 262 -12.97 31.53 18.34
N TYR A 263 -13.54 30.63 17.53
CA TYR A 263 -12.82 29.58 16.83
C TYR A 263 -13.11 29.62 15.33
N ASN A 264 -12.08 29.30 14.55
CA ASN A 264 -12.15 29.03 13.12
C ASN A 264 -11.72 27.58 12.89
N VAL A 265 -12.51 26.85 12.11
CA VAL A 265 -12.26 25.44 11.76
C VAL A 265 -12.40 25.28 10.26
N GLY A 266 -11.53 24.47 9.65
CA GLY A 266 -11.54 24.28 8.19
C GLY A 266 -10.45 23.35 7.71
N CYS A 267 -10.13 23.48 6.41
CA CYS A 267 -9.00 22.81 5.76
C CYS A 267 -7.80 23.74 5.69
N MET A 268 -6.61 23.16 5.85
CA MET A 268 -5.36 23.88 5.68
C MET A 268 -4.27 22.96 5.17
N HIS A 269 -3.41 23.47 4.28
CA HIS A 269 -2.27 22.73 3.76
C HIS A 269 -1.32 22.30 4.89
N GLN A 270 -0.85 21.06 4.84
CA GLN A 270 -0.03 20.46 5.90
C GLN A 270 1.29 21.21 6.13
N SER A 271 1.82 21.89 5.12
CA SER A 271 3.01 22.75 5.29
C SER A 271 2.74 24.04 6.07
N VAL A 272 1.51 24.54 6.05
CA VAL A 272 1.09 25.70 6.86
C VAL A 272 0.79 25.23 8.27
N CYS A 273 0.11 24.09 8.38
CA CYS A 273 -0.12 23.41 9.65
C CYS A 273 1.17 23.15 10.44
N SER A 274 2.23 22.65 9.80
CA SER A 274 3.50 22.40 10.49
C SER A 274 4.19 23.68 11.00
N GLN A 275 3.78 24.85 10.51
CA GLN A 275 4.27 26.15 10.95
C GLN A 275 3.39 26.81 12.03
N PHE A 276 2.17 26.28 12.28
CA PHE A 276 1.24 26.83 13.27
C PHE A 276 1.85 26.86 14.68
N HIS A 277 2.53 25.78 15.07
CA HIS A 277 3.18 25.67 16.39
C HIS A 277 4.31 26.69 16.62
N ALA A 278 4.88 27.27 15.56
CA ALA A 278 6.04 28.15 15.66
C ALA A 278 5.69 29.64 15.56
N GLN A 279 4.57 30.02 14.94
CA GLN A 279 4.33 31.41 14.50
C GLN A 279 2.85 31.84 14.49
N ALA A 280 1.96 31.26 15.32
CA ALA A 280 0.54 31.66 15.37
C ALA A 280 0.30 33.18 15.49
N ALA A 281 1.20 33.91 16.18
CA ALA A 281 1.13 35.37 16.34
C ALA A 281 1.45 36.19 15.07
N HIS A 282 2.01 35.60 14.01
CA HIS A 282 2.55 36.34 12.85
C HIS A 282 1.93 36.00 11.48
N ILE A 283 1.13 34.93 11.37
CA ILE A 283 0.66 34.44 10.06
C ILE A 283 -0.63 35.14 9.60
N PHE A 284 -1.52 35.54 10.51
CA PHE A 284 -2.85 36.10 10.13
C PHE A 284 -3.04 37.59 10.45
N GLY A 285 -2.06 38.23 11.09
CA GLY A 285 -2.14 39.64 11.45
C GLY A 285 -1.61 40.58 10.38
N LYS A 286 -2.29 40.74 9.24
CA LYS A 286 -2.16 41.94 8.41
C LYS A 286 -3.30 42.05 7.39
N ARG A 287 -4.22 42.98 7.69
CA ARG A 287 -5.24 43.62 6.83
C ARG A 287 -6.67 43.05 6.91
N ALA A 288 -7.33 43.22 8.05
CA ALA A 288 -8.72 43.71 8.12
C ALA A 288 -9.04 44.09 9.58
N ASP A 289 -9.68 45.23 9.80
CA ASP A 289 -10.29 45.61 11.08
C ASP A 289 -11.42 44.62 11.47
N PRO A 290 -11.69 44.34 12.76
CA PRO A 290 -10.87 44.61 13.94
C PRO A 290 -9.77 43.55 14.08
N VAL A 291 -8.63 43.90 14.68
CA VAL A 291 -7.47 43.02 14.87
C VAL A 291 -7.84 41.78 15.69
N GLU A 292 -8.26 40.70 15.02
CA GLU A 292 -8.38 39.39 15.66
C GLU A 292 -6.99 38.81 15.85
N LEU A 293 -6.61 38.63 17.11
CA LEU A 293 -5.35 38.02 17.49
C LEU A 293 -5.54 36.50 17.43
N SER A 294 -4.84 35.82 16.52
CA SER A 294 -4.72 34.36 16.55
C SER A 294 -3.94 33.96 17.80
N LEU A 295 -4.59 33.24 18.71
CA LEU A 295 -4.03 32.87 20.01
C LEU A 295 -3.33 31.51 19.94
N ASP A 296 -4.03 30.50 19.42
CA ASP A 296 -3.64 29.11 19.55
C ASP A 296 -4.35 28.24 18.51
N GLY A 297 -3.71 27.21 17.98
CA GLY A 297 -4.34 26.37 16.97
C GLY A 297 -3.52 25.17 16.54
N ASP A 298 -4.18 24.10 16.11
CA ASP A 298 -3.56 22.83 15.75
C ASP A 298 -4.30 22.18 14.57
N CYS A 299 -3.74 21.10 14.03
CA CYS A 299 -4.40 20.27 13.04
C CYS A 299 -4.55 18.83 13.52
N CYS A 300 -5.46 18.12 12.87
CA CYS A 300 -5.74 16.72 13.19
C CYS A 300 -5.91 15.90 11.92
N SER A 301 -5.63 14.60 12.03
CA SER A 301 -5.77 13.65 10.91
C SER A 301 -7.06 12.84 11.05
N GLY A 302 -7.70 12.58 9.92
CA GLY A 302 -8.95 11.82 9.85
C GLY A 302 -10.16 12.71 9.62
N ASP A 303 -11.25 12.09 9.20
CA ASP A 303 -12.46 12.81 8.85
C ASP A 303 -13.13 13.43 10.08
N LEU A 304 -13.53 14.68 9.93
CA LEU A 304 -14.30 15.47 10.89
C LEU A 304 -13.62 15.58 12.27
N CYS A 305 -12.29 15.42 12.30
CA CYS A 305 -11.54 15.40 13.55
C CYS A 305 -11.52 16.77 14.27
N ASN A 306 -11.78 17.86 13.55
CA ASN A 306 -11.77 19.24 14.07
C ASN A 306 -13.11 19.66 14.73
N HIS A 307 -13.89 18.70 15.23
CA HIS A 307 -15.15 18.98 15.93
C HIS A 307 -14.98 19.46 17.38
N HIS A 308 -13.76 19.44 17.91
CA HIS A 308 -13.47 19.83 19.29
C HIS A 308 -12.23 20.71 19.34
N VAL A 309 -12.06 21.46 20.42
CA VAL A 309 -10.85 22.26 20.64
C VAL A 309 -9.66 21.32 20.74
N LEU A 310 -8.65 21.55 19.90
CA LEU A 310 -7.40 20.81 19.93
C LEU A 310 -6.55 21.43 21.04
N VAL A 311 -6.40 20.71 22.15
CA VAL A 311 -5.74 21.24 23.35
C VAL A 311 -4.22 21.27 23.13
N HIS A 312 -3.62 22.45 23.08
CA HIS A 312 -2.17 22.58 23.21
C HIS A 312 -1.71 22.30 24.63
N ALA A 313 -0.79 21.35 24.78
CA ALA A 313 -0.05 21.15 26.02
C ALA A 313 0.91 22.34 26.23
N SER A 314 0.54 23.30 27.09
CA SER A 314 1.43 24.41 27.49
C SER A 314 2.66 23.92 28.30
N PRO A 315 3.75 24.71 28.37
CA PRO A 315 5.13 24.26 28.23
C PRO A 315 5.70 23.66 29.52
N THR A 316 5.71 22.34 29.61
CA THR A 316 6.67 21.59 30.43
C THR A 316 7.32 20.61 29.48
N THR A 317 8.63 20.74 29.24
CA THR A 317 9.44 19.98 28.25
C THR A 317 9.08 18.50 28.18
N THR A 318 8.05 18.18 27.40
CA THR A 318 7.47 16.85 27.28
C THR A 318 6.57 16.88 26.04
N SER A 319 7.23 17.09 24.91
CA SER A 319 6.79 16.65 23.60
C SER A 319 6.30 15.21 23.70
N SER A 320 5.02 14.99 23.40
CA SER A 320 4.56 13.65 23.02
C SER A 320 4.65 13.51 21.50
N PRO A 321 5.17 12.37 21.02
CA PRO A 321 6.12 12.39 19.91
C PRO A 321 5.74 11.42 18.80
N THR A 322 5.59 11.96 17.61
CA THR A 322 5.87 11.27 16.34
C THR A 322 5.92 12.41 15.32
N ASP A 323 7.09 13.02 15.07
CA ASP A 323 7.93 12.57 13.95
C ASP A 323 9.43 12.88 14.13
N VAL A 324 10.02 12.55 15.29
CA VAL A 324 11.48 12.69 15.53
C VAL A 324 12.22 11.36 15.36
N CYS A 325 11.50 10.26 15.10
CA CYS A 325 12.07 8.91 15.11
C CYS A 325 12.37 8.37 13.71
N ALA A 326 12.70 9.25 12.76
CA ALA A 326 13.24 8.87 11.46
C ALA A 326 14.74 8.58 11.62
N TYR A 327 15.09 7.34 11.96
CA TYR A 327 16.48 6.90 11.88
C TYR A 327 16.76 6.41 10.46
N THR A 328 17.75 7.02 9.83
CA THR A 328 18.29 6.57 8.54
C THR A 328 18.94 5.20 8.75
N ALA A 329 18.42 4.20 8.06
CA ALA A 329 18.84 2.79 8.13
C ALA A 329 20.22 2.57 7.50
N ALA A 330 21.28 3.11 8.12
CA ALA A 330 22.62 3.10 7.56
C ALA A 330 23.64 2.30 8.38
N HIS A 331 23.43 2.02 9.68
CA HIS A 331 24.49 1.40 10.50
C HIS A 331 23.93 0.61 11.69
N HIS A 332 24.35 -0.68 11.82
CA HIS A 332 24.07 -1.69 12.86
C HIS A 332 24.35 -1.28 14.33
N HIS A 333 23.99 -0.08 14.74
CA HIS A 333 24.24 0.49 16.06
C HIS A 333 22.92 0.83 16.74
N CYS A 334 22.95 0.84 18.08
CA CYS A 334 21.81 1.29 18.85
C CYS A 334 21.66 2.82 18.81
N PRO A 335 20.43 3.35 18.91
CA PRO A 335 20.21 4.78 19.05
C PRO A 335 21.02 5.35 20.22
N THR A 336 21.34 6.63 20.15
CA THR A 336 22.12 7.32 21.19
C THR A 336 21.51 7.07 22.57
N ASN A 337 22.35 6.64 23.52
CA ASN A 337 22.01 6.25 24.90
C ASN A 337 21.33 4.88 25.08
N PHE A 338 21.17 4.08 24.02
CA PHE A 338 20.74 2.68 24.14
C PHE A 338 21.95 1.74 24.14
N HIS A 339 21.85 0.69 24.94
CA HIS A 339 22.83 -0.37 25.04
C HIS A 339 22.42 -1.58 24.20
N LEU A 340 23.36 -2.11 23.42
CA LEU A 340 23.17 -3.37 22.70
C LEU A 340 23.25 -4.53 23.69
N VAL A 341 22.12 -5.17 23.94
CA VAL A 341 22.00 -6.38 24.77
C VAL A 341 21.39 -7.47 23.89
N ASP A 342 22.19 -8.49 23.60
CA ASP A 342 21.77 -9.66 22.80
C ASP A 342 21.10 -9.31 21.46
N GLY A 343 21.67 -8.34 20.73
CA GLY A 343 21.15 -7.93 19.42
C GLY A 343 19.92 -7.02 19.49
N LYS A 344 19.57 -6.47 20.66
CA LYS A 344 18.51 -5.48 20.83
C LYS A 344 18.97 -4.28 21.63
N CYS A 345 18.33 -3.15 21.39
CA CYS A 345 18.71 -1.88 22.00
C CYS A 345 17.81 -1.58 23.19
N TYR A 346 18.41 -1.48 24.38
CA TYR A 346 17.70 -1.19 25.63
C TYR A 346 18.24 0.06 26.35
N LEU A 347 17.35 0.74 27.06
CA LEU A 347 17.65 1.89 27.92
C LEU A 347 16.86 1.74 29.22
N ILE A 348 17.51 1.92 30.36
CA ILE A 348 16.82 2.06 31.66
C ILE A 348 16.67 3.56 31.94
N GLY A 349 15.45 4.01 32.18
CA GLY A 349 15.20 5.41 32.50
C GLY A 349 15.82 5.83 33.83
N SER A 350 16.27 7.08 33.89
CA SER A 350 16.95 7.62 35.07
C SER A 350 16.01 7.88 36.27
N SER A 351 14.71 8.01 36.02
CA SER A 351 13.71 8.44 37.00
C SER A 351 12.67 7.36 37.26
N SER A 352 12.25 7.21 38.52
CA SER A 352 11.12 6.36 38.90
C SER A 352 9.80 7.08 38.62
N LEU A 353 8.98 6.50 37.75
CA LEU A 353 7.77 7.11 37.17
C LEU A 353 6.56 6.19 37.39
N ALA A 354 5.34 6.74 37.35
CA ALA A 354 4.14 5.88 37.26
C ALA A 354 4.08 5.20 35.89
N PHE A 355 3.28 4.14 35.73
CA PHE A 355 3.31 3.34 34.50
C PHE A 355 3.03 4.14 33.23
N ASP A 356 1.98 4.97 33.21
CA ASP A 356 1.62 5.73 32.01
C ASP A 356 2.67 6.83 31.70
N ASP A 357 3.36 7.35 32.72
CA ASP A 357 4.51 8.25 32.58
C ASP A 357 5.75 7.51 32.06
N ALA A 358 5.97 6.28 32.49
CA ALA A 358 7.02 5.38 32.01
C ALA A 358 6.82 5.00 30.53
N VAL A 359 5.57 4.77 30.11
CA VAL A 359 5.21 4.61 28.69
C VAL A 359 5.57 5.87 27.91
N SER A 360 5.19 7.04 28.43
CA SER A 360 5.47 8.33 27.81
C SER A 360 6.97 8.60 27.70
N TYR A 361 7.74 8.27 28.75
CA TYR A 361 9.19 8.37 28.77
C TYR A 361 9.86 7.55 27.66
N CYS A 362 9.50 6.28 27.47
CA CYS A 362 10.11 5.51 26.38
C CYS A 362 9.76 6.10 25.00
N LYS A 363 8.54 6.62 24.84
CA LYS A 363 8.12 7.29 23.60
C LYS A 363 8.95 8.54 23.30
N THR A 364 9.27 9.38 24.30
CA THR A 364 10.14 10.55 24.08
C THR A 364 11.56 10.18 23.66
N HIS A 365 11.99 8.95 23.95
CA HIS A 365 13.25 8.36 23.52
C HIS A 365 13.13 7.51 22.24
N CYS A 366 12.09 7.72 21.43
CA CYS A 366 11.87 6.98 20.18
C CYS A 366 11.86 5.45 20.35
N SER A 367 11.31 5.00 21.47
CA SER A 367 11.30 3.61 21.89
C SER A 367 9.95 3.28 22.53
N LYS A 368 9.79 2.04 22.96
CA LYS A 368 8.63 1.60 23.75
C LYS A 368 9.10 0.89 25.01
N LEU A 369 8.22 0.71 25.99
CA LEU A 369 8.55 -0.20 27.08
C LEU A 369 8.87 -1.59 26.51
N ALA A 370 9.81 -2.29 27.12
CA ALA A 370 10.28 -3.58 26.65
C ALA A 370 9.15 -4.61 26.61
N GLU A 371 9.04 -5.32 25.49
CA GLU A 371 7.95 -6.25 25.21
C GLU A 371 8.47 -7.45 24.43
N ASN A 372 7.71 -8.55 24.45
CA ASN A 372 8.02 -9.76 23.67
C ASN A 372 9.46 -10.24 23.92
N LEU A 373 9.85 -10.25 25.20
CA LEU A 373 11.13 -10.78 25.64
C LEU A 373 11.14 -12.28 25.36
N SER A 374 12.20 -12.77 24.73
CA SER A 374 12.54 -14.19 24.53
C SER A 374 13.34 -14.73 25.73
N HIS A 375 13.52 -16.05 25.80
CA HIS A 375 14.31 -16.68 26.86
C HIS A 375 15.74 -16.13 26.91
N GLN A 376 16.33 -15.85 25.74
CA GLN A 376 17.67 -15.31 25.61
C GLN A 376 17.73 -13.84 26.09
N ASP A 377 16.75 -13.01 25.67
CA ASP A 377 16.63 -11.62 26.14
C ASP A 377 16.53 -11.57 27.66
N PHE A 378 15.73 -12.48 28.24
CA PHE A 378 15.48 -12.54 29.67
C PHE A 378 16.74 -12.88 30.48
N GLN A 379 17.54 -13.85 30.00
CA GLN A 379 18.82 -14.18 30.63
C GLN A 379 19.82 -13.02 30.52
N ALA A 380 19.87 -12.35 29.36
CA ALA A 380 20.76 -11.21 29.14
C ALA A 380 20.37 -10.02 30.04
N LEU A 381 19.07 -9.73 30.14
CA LEU A 381 18.53 -8.67 31.00
C LEU A 381 18.74 -8.96 32.49
N THR A 382 18.73 -10.23 32.92
CA THR A 382 18.97 -10.59 34.32
C THR A 382 20.35 -10.14 34.81
N HIS A 383 21.35 -10.11 33.92
CA HIS A 383 22.70 -9.66 34.25
C HIS A 383 22.91 -8.15 34.06
N TRP A 384 22.13 -7.52 33.19
CA TRP A 384 22.30 -6.12 32.82
C TRP A 384 21.42 -5.17 33.65
N VAL A 385 20.19 -5.57 33.98
CA VAL A 385 19.30 -4.77 34.84
C VAL A 385 19.74 -4.93 36.29
N THR A 386 20.35 -3.88 36.83
CA THR A 386 20.84 -3.83 38.21
C THR A 386 19.86 -3.19 39.19
N GLU A 387 18.78 -2.60 38.67
CA GLU A 387 17.70 -2.05 39.47
C GLU A 387 16.84 -3.18 40.06
N ASP A 388 16.23 -2.93 41.23
CA ASP A 388 15.29 -3.89 41.80
C ASP A 388 14.11 -4.10 40.85
N TYR A 389 13.23 -3.12 40.67
CA TYR A 389 12.07 -3.28 39.79
C TYR A 389 12.08 -2.24 38.66
N VAL A 390 11.91 -2.73 37.43
CA VAL A 390 11.72 -1.88 36.24
C VAL A 390 10.41 -2.19 35.55
N TYR A 391 9.74 -1.18 35.01
CA TYR A 391 8.52 -1.35 34.22
C TYR A 391 8.82 -1.96 32.86
N ILE A 392 7.98 -2.93 32.47
CA ILE A 392 7.93 -3.51 31.13
C ILE A 392 6.55 -3.25 30.51
N GLY A 393 6.40 -3.45 29.20
CA GLY A 393 5.21 -3.08 28.45
C GLY A 393 4.01 -4.02 28.63
N ALA A 394 3.77 -4.54 29.83
CA ALA A 394 2.66 -5.45 30.13
C ALA A 394 1.65 -4.81 31.09
N LYS A 395 0.34 -4.97 30.81
CA LYS A 395 -0.73 -4.40 31.65
C LYS A 395 -1.95 -5.33 31.69
N ASP A 396 -2.59 -5.45 32.85
CA ASP A 396 -3.94 -6.01 32.99
C ASP A 396 -4.96 -4.89 32.70
N ALA A 397 -5.21 -4.67 31.41
CA ALA A 397 -6.12 -3.61 30.95
C ALA A 397 -7.58 -3.91 31.31
N GLN A 398 -7.97 -5.18 31.33
CA GLN A 398 -9.35 -5.62 31.54
C GLN A 398 -9.69 -5.84 33.02
N ARG A 399 -8.69 -5.79 33.91
CA ARG A 399 -8.81 -6.04 35.36
C ARG A 399 -9.34 -7.43 35.68
N ASN A 400 -9.05 -8.38 34.79
CA ASN A 400 -9.54 -9.75 34.83
C ASN A 400 -8.45 -10.75 35.24
N GLY A 401 -7.22 -10.29 35.50
CA GLY A 401 -6.07 -11.13 35.81
C GLY A 401 -5.18 -11.43 34.62
N ASP A 402 -5.62 -11.10 33.39
CA ASP A 402 -4.86 -11.39 32.17
C ASP A 402 -4.03 -10.18 31.73
N PHE A 403 -2.73 -10.41 31.57
CA PHE A 403 -1.82 -9.39 31.08
C PHE A 403 -1.67 -9.45 29.57
N THR A 404 -1.68 -8.29 28.93
CA THR A 404 -1.36 -8.11 27.52
C THR A 404 -0.19 -7.15 27.34
N TRP A 405 0.55 -7.32 26.24
CA TRP A 405 1.55 -6.35 25.81
C TRP A 405 0.86 -5.09 25.29
N ILE A 406 1.26 -3.91 25.77
CA ILE A 406 0.56 -2.64 25.50
C ILE A 406 0.61 -2.21 24.03
N THR A 407 1.62 -2.65 23.26
CA THR A 407 1.74 -2.32 21.84
C THR A 407 1.01 -3.31 20.94
N SER A 408 1.12 -4.62 21.22
CA SER A 408 0.58 -5.66 20.34
C SER A 408 -0.81 -6.16 20.73
N GLY A 409 -1.24 -5.88 21.96
CA GLY A 409 -2.47 -6.42 22.55
C GLY A 409 -2.45 -7.94 22.78
N ARG A 410 -1.34 -8.64 22.50
CA ARG A 410 -1.22 -10.08 22.69
C ARG A 410 -1.05 -10.44 24.16
N TYR A 411 -1.61 -11.57 24.57
CA TYR A 411 -1.43 -12.10 25.91
C TYR A 411 0.05 -12.36 26.23
N VAL A 412 0.43 -12.03 27.47
CA VAL A 412 1.73 -12.40 28.02
C VAL A 412 1.67 -13.89 28.36
N THR A 413 2.28 -14.75 27.53
CA THR A 413 2.28 -16.19 27.75
C THR A 413 3.19 -16.54 28.94
N SER A 414 2.58 -16.81 30.11
CA SER A 414 3.31 -17.05 31.36
C SER A 414 4.17 -18.32 31.38
N VAL A 415 3.99 -19.20 30.38
CA VAL A 415 4.64 -20.53 30.31
C VAL A 415 6.15 -20.45 30.08
N THR A 416 6.69 -19.28 29.71
CA THR A 416 8.08 -19.15 29.23
C THR A 416 9.05 -18.51 30.24
N TYR A 417 8.55 -17.90 31.34
CA TYR A 417 9.38 -17.13 32.29
C TYR A 417 9.06 -17.42 33.75
N PRO A 418 10.07 -17.41 34.65
CA PRO A 418 9.83 -17.49 36.09
C PRO A 418 9.11 -16.22 36.60
N GLY A 419 8.14 -16.39 37.50
CA GLY A 419 7.30 -15.29 37.97
C GLY A 419 6.12 -15.06 37.02
N MET A 420 4.94 -15.53 37.42
CA MET A 420 3.72 -15.26 36.65
C MET A 420 3.15 -13.91 37.09
N LEU A 421 2.72 -13.12 36.10
CA LEU A 421 1.90 -11.94 36.34
C LEU A 421 0.50 -12.42 36.73
N PHE A 422 0.27 -12.59 38.03
CA PHE A 422 -1.07 -12.86 38.56
C PHE A 422 -1.73 -11.53 38.92
N GLY A 423 -2.82 -11.21 38.25
CA GLY A 423 -3.61 -10.04 38.61
C GLY A 423 -4.62 -10.36 39.71
N LEU A 424 -4.81 -9.42 40.64
CA LEU A 424 -5.96 -9.42 41.54
C LEU A 424 -7.12 -8.71 40.83
N HIS A 425 -8.28 -9.38 40.77
CA HIS A 425 -9.50 -8.82 40.19
C HIS A 425 -9.79 -7.42 40.76
N HIS A 426 -10.21 -6.50 39.89
CA HIS A 426 -10.61 -5.12 40.20
C HIS A 426 -9.50 -4.07 40.38
N THR A 427 -8.21 -4.44 40.27
CA THR A 427 -7.10 -3.46 40.34
C THR A 427 -6.37 -3.33 39.01
N ARG A 428 -5.97 -2.10 38.64
CA ARG A 428 -5.13 -1.88 37.45
C ARG A 428 -3.70 -2.28 37.82
N LEU A 429 -3.26 -3.40 37.27
CA LEU A 429 -1.92 -3.94 37.52
C LEU A 429 -1.06 -3.85 36.27
N CYS A 430 0.22 -3.59 36.51
CA CYS A 430 1.22 -3.36 35.49
C CYS A 430 2.42 -4.27 35.73
N GLY A 431 3.02 -4.74 34.65
CA GLY A 431 4.11 -5.70 34.67
C GLY A 431 5.45 -5.02 34.95
N SER A 432 6.26 -5.66 35.78
CA SER A 432 7.63 -5.27 36.09
C SER A 432 8.58 -6.46 35.99
N PHE A 433 9.87 -6.17 35.80
CA PHE A 433 10.95 -7.15 35.77
C PHE A 433 11.88 -6.92 36.97
N HIS A 434 12.23 -8.00 37.68
CA HIS A 434 13.18 -8.00 38.80
C HIS A 434 13.94 -9.33 38.83
N HIS A 435 15.27 -9.29 38.87
CA HIS A 435 16.14 -10.47 39.08
C HIS A 435 15.74 -11.71 38.26
N GLY A 436 15.44 -11.53 36.97
CA GLY A 436 15.04 -12.63 36.11
C GLY A 436 13.67 -13.21 36.49
N LYS A 437 12.73 -12.36 36.90
CA LYS A 437 11.32 -12.70 37.13
C LYS A 437 10.39 -11.59 36.69
N PHE A 438 9.18 -11.96 36.27
CA PHE A 438 8.09 -10.99 36.12
C PHE A 438 7.27 -10.85 37.40
N HIS A 439 6.84 -9.61 37.67
CA HIS A 439 6.07 -9.23 38.84
C HIS A 439 4.92 -8.31 38.44
N ALA A 440 3.74 -8.55 39.01
CA ALA A 440 2.59 -7.67 38.88
C ALA A 440 2.57 -6.68 40.06
N GLY A 441 2.56 -5.38 39.75
CA GLY A 441 2.46 -4.29 40.73
C GLY A 441 1.34 -3.32 40.37
N HIS A 442 1.05 -2.36 41.24
CA HIS A 442 0.06 -1.33 40.93
C HIS A 442 0.63 -0.37 39.88
N CYS A 443 -0.18 -0.01 38.88
CA CYS A 443 0.28 0.92 37.83
C CYS A 443 0.65 2.33 38.36
N SER A 444 0.24 2.65 39.60
CA SER A 444 0.62 3.88 40.31
C SER A 444 1.97 3.79 41.03
N ASP A 445 2.57 2.60 41.14
CA ASP A 445 3.88 2.43 41.74
C ASP A 445 4.93 3.18 40.91
N LYS A 446 5.96 3.72 41.58
CA LYS A 446 7.00 4.47 40.89
C LYS A 446 8.21 3.59 40.62
N LEU A 447 8.34 3.11 39.39
CA LEU A 447 9.46 2.28 38.94
C LEU A 447 10.17 2.93 37.76
N LYS A 448 11.44 2.57 37.53
CA LYS A 448 12.17 3.03 36.34
C LYS A 448 11.65 2.32 35.09
N PRO A 449 11.50 3.00 33.94
CA PRO A 449 11.09 2.35 32.69
C PRO A 449 12.25 1.56 32.08
N LEU A 450 11.98 0.34 31.60
CA LEU A 450 12.88 -0.38 30.69
C LEU A 450 12.39 -0.17 29.26
N CYS A 451 13.13 0.63 28.49
CA CYS A 451 12.80 0.99 27.12
C CYS A 451 13.54 0.11 26.10
N GLN A 452 12.90 -0.18 24.97
CA GLN A 452 13.39 -0.99 23.86
C GLN A 452 13.19 -0.26 22.54
N ALA A 453 14.26 -0.11 21.76
CA ALA A 453 14.27 0.58 20.46
C ALA A 453 14.66 -0.39 19.31
N PRO A 454 14.24 -0.09 18.06
CA PRO A 454 14.75 -0.80 16.88
C PRO A 454 16.25 -0.50 16.67
N MET A 455 16.99 -1.47 16.12
CA MET A 455 18.35 -1.23 15.62
C MET A 455 18.33 -0.32 14.39
N GLN A 456 19.35 0.51 14.22
CA GLN A 456 19.52 1.42 13.07
C GLN A 456 20.25 0.77 11.90
#